data_AF-A0A060CB97-F1
#
_entry.id   AF-A0A060CB97-F1
#
_cell.length_a   1.000
_cell.length_b   1.000
_cell.length_c   1.000
_cell.angle_alpha   90.00
_cell.angle_beta   90.00
_cell.angle_gamma   90.00
#
_symmetry.space_group_name_H-M   'P 1'
#
loop_
_entity.id
_entity.type
_entity.pdbx_description
1 polymer ?
#
loop_
_entity_poly.entity_id
_entity_poly.type
_entity_poly.pdbx_seq_one_letter_code
_entity_poly.pdbx_strand_id
1 'polypeptide(L)'
;MEHNDIPMMAVAHHESGYWATRVKDSLDRLHMEGGERAKVLAVAIHPYISGQPHRIKYLEEIYAYAQSLGDVLFWNGEQILDWYQGAKG
;
A
#
# COMPACT_ATOMS: atom_id res chain seq x y z
N MET A 1 1.88 -4.18 10.39
CA MET A 1 0.77 -5.12 10.72
C MET A 1 -0.57 -4.58 10.22
N GLU A 2 -0.76 -3.27 10.10
CA GLU A 2 -2.06 -2.67 9.77
C GLU A 2 -2.39 -2.63 8.25
N HIS A 3 -1.39 -2.53 7.36
CA HIS A 3 -1.57 -2.56 5.89
C HIS A 3 -1.45 -3.96 5.31
N ASN A 4 -2.08 -4.94 5.95
CA ASN A 4 -2.03 -6.34 5.57
C ASN A 4 -3.44 -6.94 5.62
N ASP A 5 -3.86 -7.62 4.56
CA ASP A 5 -5.21 -8.18 4.44
C ASP A 5 -5.52 -9.30 5.45
N ILE A 6 -4.53 -10.09 5.90
CA ILE A 6 -4.70 -11.13 6.93
C ILE A 6 -5.13 -10.54 8.29
N PRO A 7 -4.30 -9.74 8.97
CA PRO A 7 -4.63 -9.25 10.31
C PRO A 7 -5.88 -8.36 10.27
N MET A 8 -6.10 -7.63 9.18
CA MET A 8 -7.28 -6.77 9.03
C MET A 8 -8.57 -7.55 8.82
N MET A 9 -8.63 -8.40 7.80
CA MET A 9 -9.90 -8.99 7.34
C MET A 9 -10.13 -10.39 7.93
N ALA A 10 -9.07 -11.16 8.17
CA ALA A 10 -9.19 -12.54 8.63
C ALA A 10 -9.08 -12.68 10.16
N VAL A 11 -8.24 -11.86 10.80
CA VAL A 11 -8.02 -11.94 12.26
C VAL A 11 -8.89 -10.93 13.01
N ALA A 12 -8.82 -9.64 12.66
CA ALA A 12 -9.60 -8.59 13.32
C ALA A 12 -11.04 -8.45 12.78
N HIS A 13 -11.39 -9.19 11.72
CA HIS A 13 -12.71 -9.20 11.09
C HIS A 13 -13.26 -7.83 10.69
N HIS A 14 -12.39 -6.88 10.37
CA HIS A 14 -12.81 -5.58 9.84
C HIS A 14 -13.45 -5.72 8.46
N GLU A 15 -14.36 -4.79 8.11
CA GLU A 15 -14.93 -4.77 6.77
C GLU A 15 -13.85 -4.58 5.71
N SER A 16 -14.01 -5.24 4.56
CA SER A 16 -12.99 -5.22 3.51
C SER A 16 -12.70 -3.82 2.96
N GLY A 17 -13.69 -2.91 2.96
CA GLY A 17 -13.49 -1.53 2.55
C GLY A 17 -12.66 -0.70 3.54
N TYR A 18 -12.73 -1.03 4.83
CA TYR A 18 -12.00 -0.29 5.85
C TYR A 18 -10.48 -0.48 5.76
N TRP A 19 -10.02 -1.61 5.23
CA TRP A 19 -8.62 -1.79 4.86
C TRP A 19 -8.15 -0.77 3.82
N ALA A 20 -8.94 -0.52 2.77
CA ALA A 20 -8.60 0.50 1.77
C ALA A 20 -8.55 1.90 2.39
N THR A 21 -9.49 2.25 3.27
CA THR A 21 -9.45 3.52 4.01
C THR A 21 -8.14 3.68 4.79
N ARG A 22 -7.75 2.69 5.61
CA ARG A 22 -6.50 2.78 6.39
C ARG A 22 -5.25 2.90 5.52
N VAL A 23 -5.22 2.19 4.38
CA VAL A 23 -4.10 2.29 3.44
C VAL A 23 -4.04 3.69 2.82
N LYS A 24 -5.18 4.26 2.39
CA LYS A 24 -5.26 5.62 1.84
C LYS A 24 -4.85 6.67 2.89
N ASP A 25 -5.37 6.59 4.11
CA ASP A 25 -5.02 7.52 5.21
C ASP A 25 -3.51 7.50 5.51
N SER A 26 -2.89 6.31 5.47
CA SER A 26 -1.46 6.16 5.68
C SER A 26 -0.64 6.66 4.51
N LEU A 27 -1.13 6.45 3.28
CA LEU A 27 -0.52 6.98 2.08
C LEU A 27 -0.55 8.51 2.09
N ASP A 28 -1.66 9.15 2.45
CA ASP A 28 -1.77 10.61 2.55
C ASP A 28 -0.70 11.19 3.47
N ARG A 29 -0.54 10.58 4.64
CA ARG A 29 0.46 11.02 5.61
C ARG A 29 1.88 10.86 5.07
N LEU A 30 2.19 9.71 4.49
CA LEU A 30 3.52 9.44 3.94
C LEU A 30 3.81 10.27 2.69
N HIS A 31 2.81 10.57 1.88
CA HIS A 31 2.91 11.44 0.70
C HIS A 31 3.26 12.87 1.11
N MET A 32 2.54 13.42 2.10
CA MET A 32 2.86 14.73 2.68
C MET A 32 4.29 14.78 3.22
N GLU A 33 4.73 13.77 3.97
CA GLU A 33 6.11 13.69 4.47
C GLU A 33 7.15 13.38 3.38
N GLY A 34 6.69 12.89 2.23
CA GLY A 34 7.48 12.55 1.04
C GLY A 34 8.10 13.77 0.37
N GLY A 35 7.51 14.95 0.56
CA GLY A 35 8.04 16.22 0.05
C GLY A 35 9.40 16.62 0.62
N GLU A 36 9.78 16.08 1.78
CA GLU A 36 11.10 16.33 2.40
C GLU A 36 12.07 15.18 2.19
N ARG A 37 11.59 13.93 2.28
CA ARG A 37 12.42 12.73 2.11
C ARG A 37 11.58 11.56 1.62
N ALA A 38 12.19 10.66 0.85
CA ALA A 38 11.53 9.45 0.39
C ALA A 38 10.90 8.64 1.55
N LYS A 39 9.70 8.11 1.29
CA LYS A 39 8.93 7.23 2.17
C LYS A 39 8.58 5.95 1.42
N VAL A 40 8.39 4.87 2.18
CA VAL A 40 8.00 3.57 1.62
C VAL A 40 6.81 3.06 2.41
N LEU A 41 5.73 2.70 1.72
CA LEU A 41 4.56 2.03 2.27
C LEU A 41 4.51 0.60 1.76
N ALA A 42 4.54 -0.37 2.67
CA ALA A 42 4.35 -1.78 2.34
C ALA A 42 2.88 -2.16 2.50
N VAL A 43 2.27 -2.69 1.43
CA VAL A 43 0.92 -3.26 1.46
C VAL A 43 1.03 -4.76 1.21
N ALA A 44 0.71 -5.55 2.22
CA ALA A 44 0.78 -7.01 2.12
C ALA A 44 -0.58 -7.59 1.72
N ILE A 45 -0.57 -8.39 0.66
CA ILE A 45 -1.75 -9.00 0.06
C ILE A 45 -1.56 -10.50 -0.15
N HIS A 46 -2.66 -11.24 -0.06
CA HIS A 46 -2.71 -12.68 -0.31
C HIS A 46 -3.85 -12.96 -1.29
N PRO A 47 -3.59 -13.63 -2.44
CA PRO A 47 -4.61 -13.88 -3.46
C PRO A 47 -5.87 -14.56 -2.93
N TYR A 48 -5.74 -15.45 -1.94
CA TYR A 48 -6.90 -16.13 -1.36
C TYR A 48 -7.75 -15.25 -0.42
N ILE A 49 -7.28 -14.05 -0.05
CA ILE A 49 -8.01 -13.07 0.78
C ILE A 49 -8.43 -11.88 -0.07
N SER A 50 -7.50 -11.00 -0.45
CA SER A 50 -7.80 -9.78 -1.22
C SER A 50 -8.20 -10.08 -2.67
N GLY A 51 -7.78 -11.22 -3.22
CA GLY A 51 -8.19 -11.68 -4.56
C GLY A 51 -9.61 -12.23 -4.66
N GLN A 52 -10.36 -12.35 -3.55
CA GLN A 52 -11.75 -12.81 -3.60
C GLN A 52 -12.65 -11.81 -4.35
N PRO A 53 -13.67 -12.26 -5.12
CA PRO A 53 -14.48 -11.38 -5.96
C PRO A 53 -15.13 -10.20 -5.22
N HIS A 54 -15.52 -10.38 -3.96
CA HIS A 54 -16.13 -9.32 -3.16
C HIS A 54 -15.11 -8.36 -2.48
N ARG A 55 -13.80 -8.65 -2.59
CA ARG A 55 -12.71 -7.90 -1.94
C ARG A 55 -11.76 -7.21 -2.92
N ILE A 56 -11.58 -7.78 -4.12
CA ILE A 56 -10.57 -7.31 -5.09
C ILE A 56 -10.69 -5.82 -5.45
N LYS A 57 -11.93 -5.31 -5.54
CA LYS A 57 -12.19 -3.90 -5.79
C LYS A 57 -11.48 -2.94 -4.83
N TYR A 58 -11.25 -3.34 -3.58
CA TYR A 58 -10.58 -2.49 -2.60
C TYR A 58 -9.06 -2.41 -2.82
N LEU A 59 -8.46 -3.45 -3.39
CA LEU A 59 -7.07 -3.40 -3.84
C LEU A 59 -6.94 -2.50 -5.08
N GLU A 60 -7.86 -2.63 -6.04
CA GLU A 60 -7.92 -1.75 -7.22
C GLU A 60 -8.06 -0.27 -6.81
N GLU A 61 -8.93 0.02 -5.84
CA GLU A 61 -9.11 1.36 -5.28
C GLU A 61 -7.84 1.93 -4.63
N ILE A 62 -7.05 1.09 -3.94
CA ILE A 62 -5.76 1.52 -3.34
C ILE A 62 -4.78 1.93 -4.44
N TYR A 63 -4.61 1.10 -5.47
CA TYR A 63 -3.69 1.38 -6.58
C TYR A 63 -4.14 2.59 -7.40
N ALA A 64 -5.44 2.70 -7.70
CA ALA A 64 -5.99 3.85 -8.41
C ALA A 64 -5.80 5.14 -7.62
N TYR A 65 -6.01 5.12 -6.30
CA TYR A 65 -5.78 6.27 -5.44
C TYR A 65 -4.31 6.68 -5.43
N ALA A 66 -3.39 5.73 -5.20
CA ALA A 66 -1.96 6.01 -5.22
C ALA A 66 -1.49 6.57 -6.57
N GLN A 67 -2.00 6.04 -7.68
CA GLN A 67 -1.68 6.53 -9.02
C GLN A 67 -2.19 7.97 -9.24
N SER A 68 -3.32 8.34 -8.65
CA SER A 68 -3.89 9.68 -8.77
C SER A 68 -3.05 10.80 -8.14
N LEU A 69 -2.13 10.45 -7.23
CA LEU A 69 -1.20 11.42 -6.62
C LEU A 69 -0.08 11.85 -7.58
N GLY A 70 0.18 11.09 -8.65
CA GLY A 70 1.05 11.47 -9.76
C GLY A 70 2.55 11.20 -9.58
N ASP A 71 3.05 11.08 -8.35
CA ASP A 71 4.47 10.90 -8.02
C ASP A 71 4.75 9.64 -7.17
N VAL A 72 3.78 8.74 -7.04
CA VAL A 72 3.94 7.46 -6.33
C VAL A 72 4.54 6.39 -7.25
N LEU A 73 5.59 5.71 -6.76
CA LEU A 73 6.25 4.61 -7.46
C LEU A 73 5.76 3.26 -6.93
N PHE A 74 5.46 2.34 -7.84
CA PHE A 74 5.04 0.97 -7.52
C PHE A 74 6.21 0.02 -7.72
N TRP A 75 7.01 -0.14 -6.66
CA TRP A 75 8.24 -0.93 -6.72
C TRP A 75 8.19 -2.20 -5.89
N ASN A 76 8.85 -3.23 -6.40
CA ASN A 76 9.20 -4.40 -5.63
C ASN A 76 10.48 -4.16 -4.79
N GLY A 77 10.87 -5.17 -4.00
CA GLY A 77 12.04 -5.05 -3.12
C GLY A 77 13.38 -4.88 -3.86
N GLU A 78 13.51 -5.47 -5.06
CA GLU A 78 14.73 -5.36 -5.88
C GLU A 78 14.89 -3.93 -6.42
N GLN A 79 13.82 -3.34 -6.95
CA GLN A 79 13.82 -1.96 -7.44
C GLN A 79 14.13 -0.95 -6.32
N ILE A 80 13.61 -1.18 -5.10
CA ILE A 80 13.95 -0.35 -3.93
C ILE A 80 15.43 -0.52 -3.56
N LEU A 81 15.96 -1.74 -3.61
CA LEU A 81 17.37 -2.01 -3.33
C LEU A 81 18.29 -1.30 -4.33
N ASP A 82 17.99 -1.42 -5.62
CA ASP A 82 18.76 -0.79 -6.70
C ASP A 82 18.77 0.74 -6.55
N TRP A 83 17.61 1.35 -6.30
CA TRP A 83 17.52 2.78 -6.02
C TRP A 83 18.35 3.18 -4.81
N TYR A 84 18.25 2.44 -3.70
CA TYR A 84 18.98 2.75 -2.48
C TYR A 84 20.50 2.67 -2.69
N GLN A 85 20.99 1.68 -3.43
CA GLN A 85 22.40 1.56 -3.77
C GLN A 85 22.89 2.72 -4.63
N GLY A 86 22.09 3.14 -5.62
CA GLY A 86 22.41 4.28 -6.48
C GLY A 86 22.37 5.63 -5.76
N ALA A 87 21.49 5.80 -4.77
CA ALA A 87 21.31 7.04 -4.02
C ALA A 87 22.24 7.19 -2.80
N LYS A 88 22.92 6.12 -2.37
CA LYS A 88 23.84 6.12 -1.21
C LYS A 88 25.24 6.67 -1.53
N GLY A 89 25.59 6.80 -2.81
CA GLY A 89 26.82 7.47 -3.28
C GLY A 89 26.72 8.99 -3.27
#